data_AF-A0A7R9QJF3-F1
#
_entry.id   AF-A0A7R9QJF3-F1
#
_cell.length_a   1.000
_cell.length_b   1.000
_cell.length_c   1.000
_cell.angle_alpha   90.00
_cell.angle_beta   90.00
_cell.angle_gamma   90.00
#
_symmetry.space_group_name_H-M   'P 1'
#
loop_
_entity.id
_entity.type
_entity.pdbx_description
1 polymer ?
#
loop_
_entity_poly.entity_id
_entity_poly.type
_entity_poly.pdbx_seq_one_letter_code
_entity_poly.pdbx_strand_id
1 'polypeptide(L)'
;LEFAIQPNTTGKQLFDQVVKTIGLREIWFFGLQYVDSKGYATWLKLNKKVMSQDVKKENPLQFKFRAKFFPEDVAEELIQDITLRLFYLQVKNGILSDEIYCPPETSVLLSS
;
A
#
# COMPACT_ATOMS: atom_id res chain seq x y z
N LEU A 1 -3.53 5.05 10.25
CA LEU A 1 -4.09 3.91 11.00
C LEU A 1 -3.01 3.45 11.96
N GLU A 2 -3.32 3.39 13.26
CA GLU A 2 -2.38 2.93 14.28
C GLU A 2 -2.96 1.68 14.95
N PHE A 3 -2.17 0.61 14.97
CA PHE A 3 -2.57 -0.67 15.54
C PHE A 3 -1.49 -1.18 16.50
N ALA A 4 -1.91 -1.72 17.63
CA ALA A 4 -1.02 -2.49 18.50
C ALA A 4 -0.91 -3.91 17.94
N ILE A 5 0.30 -4.31 17.54
CA ILE A 5 0.59 -5.68 17.11
C ILE A 5 1.31 -6.46 18.22
N GLN A 6 1.03 -7.75 18.31
CA GLN A 6 1.79 -8.63 19.18
C GLN A 6 3.09 -9.06 18.48
N PRO A 7 4.15 -9.42 19.24
CA PRO A 7 5.40 -9.90 18.64
C PRO A 7 5.25 -11.22 17.86
N ASN A 8 4.17 -11.96 18.10
CA ASN A 8 3.80 -13.16 17.35
C ASN A 8 2.98 -12.87 16.07
N THR A 9 2.57 -11.62 15.85
CA THR A 9 1.71 -11.24 14.72
C THR A 9 2.44 -11.49 13.40
N THR A 10 1.79 -12.24 12.53
CA THR A 10 2.26 -12.51 11.17
C THR A 10 1.94 -11.34 10.25
N GLY A 11 2.72 -11.17 9.17
CA GLY A 11 2.42 -10.17 8.16
C GLY A 11 1.00 -10.32 7.62
N LYS A 12 0.50 -11.56 7.48
CA LYS A 12 -0.89 -11.84 7.11
C LYS A 12 -1.89 -11.26 8.10
N GLN A 13 -1.68 -11.43 9.41
CA GLN A 13 -2.62 -10.90 10.41
C GLN A 13 -2.64 -9.36 10.40
N LEU A 14 -1.48 -8.71 10.34
CA LEU A 14 -1.40 -7.25 10.21
C LEU A 14 -2.11 -6.77 8.94
N PHE A 15 -1.83 -7.42 7.81
CA PHE A 15 -2.46 -7.09 6.53
C PHE A 15 -3.97 -7.27 6.56
N ASP A 16 -4.46 -8.40 7.08
CA ASP A 16 -5.89 -8.70 7.24
C ASP A 16 -6.61 -7.65 8.11
N GLN A 17 -5.94 -7.18 9.16
CA GLN A 17 -6.47 -6.13 10.03
C GLN A 17 -6.58 -4.78 9.31
N VAL A 18 -5.57 -4.41 8.52
CA VAL A 18 -5.58 -3.18 7.71
C VAL A 18 -6.71 -3.22 6.67
N VAL A 19 -6.78 -4.29 5.87
CA VAL A 19 -7.79 -4.43 4.81
C VAL A 19 -9.21 -4.49 5.37
N LYS A 20 -9.43 -5.18 6.50
CA LYS A 20 -10.73 -5.19 7.19
C LYS A 20 -11.14 -3.81 7.70
N THR A 21 -10.19 -3.05 8.25
CA THR A 21 -10.47 -1.70 8.75
C THR A 21 -10.86 -0.75 7.62
N ILE A 22 -10.22 -0.90 6.47
CA ILE A 22 -10.51 -0.10 5.26
C ILE A 22 -11.77 -0.64 4.53
N GLY A 23 -12.19 -1.88 4.80
CA GLY A 23 -13.29 -2.53 4.09
C GLY A 23 -12.90 -3.07 2.69
N LEU A 24 -11.61 -3.34 2.48
CA LEU A 24 -11.06 -3.79 1.21
C LEU A 24 -11.06 -5.32 1.12
N ARG A 25 -11.64 -5.85 0.05
CA ARG A 25 -11.70 -7.28 -0.29
C ARG A 25 -10.71 -7.65 -1.40
N GLU A 26 -10.40 -6.71 -2.30
CA GLU A 26 -9.48 -6.88 -3.44
C GLU A 26 -8.00 -6.83 -3.01
N ILE A 27 -7.67 -7.66 -2.02
CA ILE A 27 -6.39 -7.62 -1.32
C ILE A 27 -5.21 -8.08 -2.19
N TRP A 28 -5.46 -8.76 -3.30
CA TRP A 28 -4.44 -9.27 -4.22
C TRP A 28 -3.65 -8.16 -4.91
N PHE A 29 -4.23 -6.97 -5.06
CA PHE A 29 -3.53 -5.82 -5.64
C PHE A 29 -2.58 -5.14 -4.65
N PHE A 30 -2.83 -5.26 -3.35
CA PHE A 30 -2.14 -4.47 -2.33
C PHE A 30 -1.07 -5.24 -1.58
N GLY A 31 -0.13 -4.50 -1.01
CA GLY A 31 0.86 -4.99 -0.08
C GLY A 31 1.22 -3.95 0.96
N LEU A 32 1.92 -4.38 1.99
CA LEU A 32 2.53 -3.49 2.98
C LEU A 32 4.02 -3.34 2.63
N GLN A 33 4.45 -2.12 2.41
CA GLN A 33 5.84 -1.76 2.25
C GLN A 33 6.35 -1.18 3.57
N TYR A 34 7.56 -1.54 3.97
CA TYR A 34 8.25 -0.98 5.14
C TYR A 34 9.67 -0.60 4.75
N VAL A 35 10.33 0.16 5.61
CA VAL A 35 11.76 0.44 5.46
C VAL A 35 12.51 -0.54 6.34
N ASP A 36 13.43 -1.29 5.75
CA ASP A 36 14.32 -2.19 6.49
C ASP A 36 15.30 -1.39 7.36
N SER A 37 15.95 -2.04 8.33
CA SER A 37 17.02 -1.45 9.13
C SER A 37 18.15 -0.85 8.29
N LYS A 38 18.33 -1.32 7.05
CA LYS A 38 19.30 -0.81 6.07
C LYS A 38 18.82 0.41 5.26
N GLY A 39 17.59 0.88 5.45
CA GLY A 39 17.02 2.01 4.71
C GLY A 39 16.37 1.65 3.37
N TYR A 40 16.33 0.37 2.99
CA TYR A 40 15.68 -0.08 1.76
C TYR A 40 14.18 -0.29 1.94
N ALA A 41 13.39 0.17 0.97
CA ALA A 41 11.96 -0.09 0.93
C ALA A 41 11.69 -1.55 0.52
N THR A 42 11.15 -2.34 1.45
CA THR A 42 10.91 -3.77 1.27
C THR A 42 9.43 -4.10 1.48
N TRP A 43 8.92 -5.09 0.75
CA TRP A 43 7.56 -5.58 0.92
C TRP A 43 7.47 -6.60 2.06
N LEU A 44 6.46 -6.44 2.91
CA LEU A 44 6.16 -7.33 4.01
C LEU A 44 5.69 -8.69 3.49
N LYS A 45 6.38 -9.75 3.89
CA LYS A 45 6.00 -11.13 3.61
C LYS A 45 4.90 -11.54 4.56
N LEU A 46 3.73 -11.85 4.02
CA LEU A 46 2.56 -12.27 4.80
C LEU A 46 2.79 -13.60 5.55
N ASN A 47 3.63 -14.48 4.99
CA ASN A 47 3.97 -15.79 5.56
C ASN A 47 5.02 -15.73 6.69
N LYS A 48 5.63 -14.56 6.96
CA LYS A 48 6.60 -14.38 8.05
C LYS A 48 6.05 -13.47 9.14
N LYS A 49 6.59 -13.58 10.35
CA LYS A 49 6.30 -12.67 11.46
C LYS A 49 6.80 -11.27 11.12
N VAL A 50 6.05 -10.23 11.50
CA VAL A 50 6.44 -8.84 11.24
C VAL A 50 7.77 -8.52 11.93
N MET A 51 7.89 -8.90 13.20
CA MET A 51 9.11 -8.74 14.00
C MET A 51 10.34 -9.53 13.49
N SER A 52 10.14 -10.50 12.59
CA SER A 52 11.19 -11.35 12.04
C SER A 52 11.73 -10.84 10.70
N GLN A 53 11.25 -9.70 10.20
CA GLN A 53 11.54 -9.19 8.86
C GLN A 53 12.43 -7.94 8.86
N ASP A 54 13.37 -7.83 9.81
CA ASP A 54 14.36 -6.73 9.87
C ASP A 54 13.78 -5.31 9.70
N VAL A 55 12.50 -5.15 10.05
CA VAL A 55 11.78 -3.87 9.97
C VAL A 55 12.53 -2.87 10.84
N LYS A 56 12.73 -1.66 10.31
CA LYS A 56 13.40 -0.58 11.03
C LYS A 56 12.73 -0.40 12.39
N LYS A 57 13.52 -0.52 13.46
CA LYS A 57 13.07 -0.49 14.86
C LYS A 57 12.70 0.92 15.28
N GLU A 58 11.60 1.42 14.72
CA GLU A 58 10.98 2.69 15.07
C GLU A 58 9.70 2.41 15.85
N ASN A 59 9.40 3.25 16.84
CA ASN A 59 8.15 3.19 17.59
C ASN A 59 7.35 4.46 17.27
N PRO A 60 6.22 4.37 16.53
CA PRO A 60 5.61 3.16 15.98
C PRO A 60 6.29 2.63 14.70
N LEU A 61 6.13 1.34 14.42
CA LEU A 61 6.59 0.71 13.17
C LEU A 61 5.84 1.32 11.99
N GLN A 62 6.57 1.78 10.98
CA GLN A 62 5.99 2.46 9.82
C GLN A 62 5.77 1.47 8.68
N PHE A 63 4.49 1.28 8.31
CA PHE A 63 4.09 0.51 7.14
C PHE A 63 3.29 1.38 6.18
N LYS A 64 3.64 1.33 4.90
CA LYS A 64 2.92 1.96 3.80
C LYS A 64 2.08 0.91 3.10
N PHE A 65 0.77 1.02 3.19
CA PHE A 65 -0.14 0.23 2.38
C PHE A 65 -0.16 0.80 0.96
N ARG A 66 0.29 0.02 -0.03
CA ARG A 66 0.35 0.43 -1.44
C ARG A 66 -0.06 -0.70 -2.37
N ALA A 67 -0.59 -0.33 -3.53
CA ALA A 67 -0.80 -1.25 -4.64
C ALA A 67 0.55 -1.74 -5.15
N LYS A 68 0.75 -3.06 -5.14
CA LYS A 68 1.91 -3.76 -5.67
C LYS A 68 1.69 -4.23 -7.11
N PHE A 69 0.45 -4.61 -7.41
CA PHE A 69 0.01 -5.04 -8.73
C PHE A 69 -1.04 -4.06 -9.21
N PHE A 70 -0.94 -3.64 -10.46
CA PHE A 70 -1.94 -2.83 -11.12
C PHE A 70 -2.77 -3.73 -12.02
N PRO A 71 -4.10 -3.54 -12.07
CA PRO A 71 -4.93 -4.23 -13.05
C PRO A 71 -4.52 -3.83 -14.47
N GLU A 72 -4.82 -4.70 -15.43
CA GLU A 72 -4.71 -4.41 -16.86
C GLU A 72 -5.81 -3.42 -17.27
N ASP A 73 -7.04 -3.63 -16.78
CA ASP A 73 -8.15 -2.71 -16.99
C ASP A 73 -8.78 -2.27 -15.67
N VAL A 74 -8.58 -1.00 -15.29
CA VAL A 74 -9.12 -0.44 -14.05
C VAL A 74 -10.64 -0.37 -14.03
N ALA A 75 -11.31 -0.25 -15.18
CA ALA A 75 -12.76 -0.07 -15.24
C ALA A 75 -13.48 -1.42 -15.11
N GLU A 76 -12.87 -2.50 -15.62
CA GLU A 76 -13.44 -3.85 -15.52
C GLU A 76 -12.97 -4.60 -14.27
N GLU A 77 -11.73 -4.42 -13.83
CA GLU A 77 -11.17 -5.21 -12.72
C GLU A 77 -11.40 -4.59 -11.34
N LEU A 78 -11.49 -3.26 -11.22
CA LEU A 78 -11.70 -2.61 -9.91
C LEU A 78 -13.19 -2.56 -9.58
N ILE A 79 -13.61 -3.44 -8.67
CA ILE A 79 -15.02 -3.58 -8.31
C ILE A 79 -15.40 -2.66 -7.15
N GLN A 80 -14.51 -2.48 -6.17
CA GLN A 80 -14.81 -1.67 -4.99
C GLN A 80 -14.36 -0.21 -5.17
N ASP A 81 -15.25 0.70 -4.83
CA ASP A 81 -14.96 2.15 -4.73
C ASP A 81 -13.72 2.47 -3.89
N ILE A 82 -13.51 1.74 -2.79
CA ILE A 82 -12.34 1.96 -1.93
C ILE A 82 -11.04 1.57 -2.63
N THR A 83 -11.05 0.49 -3.42
CA THR A 83 -9.91 0.06 -4.21
C THR A 83 -9.59 1.12 -5.26
N LEU A 84 -10.61 1.55 -6.01
CA LEU A 84 -10.49 2.61 -7.00
C LEU A 84 -9.93 3.90 -6.38
N ARG A 85 -10.46 4.33 -5.23
CA ARG A 85 -10.00 5.49 -4.48
C ARG A 85 -8.51 5.37 -4.11
N LEU A 86 -8.08 4.22 -3.62
CA LEU A 86 -6.69 3.99 -3.21
C LEU A 86 -5.73 3.99 -4.41
N PHE A 87 -6.11 3.34 -5.51
CA PHE A 87 -5.36 3.39 -6.76
C PHE A 87 -5.24 4.81 -7.29
N TYR A 88 -6.36 5.52 -7.38
CA TYR A 88 -6.39 6.92 -7.80
C TYR A 88 -5.46 7.79 -6.94
N LEU A 89 -5.55 7.67 -5.61
CA LEU A 89 -4.68 8.45 -4.70
C LEU A 89 -3.20 8.09 -4.89
N GLN A 90 -2.88 6.83 -5.14
CA GLN A 90 -1.49 6.40 -5.37
C GLN A 90 -0.95 6.95 -6.69
N VAL A 91 -1.71 6.81 -7.78
CA VAL A 91 -1.35 7.34 -9.11
C VAL A 91 -1.25 8.86 -9.08
N LYS A 92 -2.23 9.54 -8.48
CA LYS A 92 -2.21 11.01 -8.33
C LYS A 92 -0.97 11.47 -7.57
N ASN A 93 -0.62 10.82 -6.46
CA ASN A 93 0.61 11.17 -5.73
C ASN A 93 1.86 10.89 -6.55
N GLY A 94 1.88 9.83 -7.36
CA GLY A 94 2.98 9.53 -8.28
C GLY A 94 3.17 10.62 -9.34
N ILE A 95 2.06 11.11 -9.92
CA ILE A 95 2.07 12.23 -10.87
C ILE A 95 2.56 13.52 -10.18
N LEU A 96 2.03 13.83 -8.99
CA LEU A 96 2.41 15.05 -8.24
C LEU A 96 3.87 15.02 -7.74
N SER A 97 4.42 13.83 -7.49
CA SER A 97 5.81 13.66 -7.05
C SER A 97 6.79 13.52 -8.22
N ASP A 98 6.33 13.69 -9.46
CA ASP A 98 7.11 13.50 -10.70
C ASP A 98 7.65 12.06 -10.88
N GLU A 99 7.10 11.10 -10.12
CA GLU A 99 7.45 9.68 -10.21
C GLU A 99 6.81 9.05 -11.47
N ILE A 100 5.67 9.59 -11.88
CA ILE A 100 4.96 9.23 -13.11
C ILE A 100 4.97 10.46 -14.02
N TYR A 101 5.67 10.35 -15.15
CA TYR A 101 5.64 11.39 -16.17
C TYR A 101 4.20 11.55 -16.70
N CYS A 102 3.65 12.73 -16.51
CA CYS A 102 2.33 13.10 -17.02
C CYS A 102 2.48 14.38 -17.85
N PRO A 103 2.07 14.39 -19.13
CA PRO A 103 2.12 15.60 -19.94
C PRO A 103 1.20 16.68 -19.34
N PRO A 104 1.53 17.97 -19.52
CA PRO A 104 0.84 19.07 -18.86
C PRO A 104 -0.66 19.13 -19.22
N GLU A 105 -1.02 18.81 -20.46
CA GLU A 105 -2.42 18.76 -20.91
C GLU A 105 -3.25 17.74 -20.11
N THR A 106 -2.68 16.56 -19.88
CA THR A 106 -3.34 15.51 -19.09
C THR A 106 -3.34 15.83 -17.60
N SER A 107 -2.27 16.44 -17.08
CA SER A 107 -2.19 16.84 -15.67
C SER A 107 -3.25 17.89 -15.30
N VAL A 108 -3.49 18.85 -16.20
CA VAL A 108 -4.57 19.84 -16.03
C VAL A 108 -5.93 19.15 -16.01
N LEU A 109 -6.19 18.21 -16.94
CA LEU A 109 -7.45 17.46 -16.96
C LEU A 109 -7.64 16.60 -15.70
N LEU A 110 -6.58 15.94 -15.22
CA LEU A 110 -6.60 15.11 -14.00
C LEU A 110 -6.74 15.93 -12.71
N SER A 111 -6.36 17.22 -12.75
CA SER A 111 -6.50 18.15 -11.64
C SER A 111 -7.85 18.87 -11.62
N SER A 112 -8.63 18.78 -12.69
CA SER A 112 -9.88 19.52 -12.90
C SER A 112 -11.12 18.84 -12.36
#